data_AF-A0A3D9LI63-F1
#
_entry.id   AF-A0A3D9LI63-F1
#
_cell.length_a   1.000
_cell.length_b   1.000
_cell.length_c   1.000
_cell.angle_alpha   90.00
_cell.angle_beta   90.00
_cell.angle_gamma   90.00
#
_symmetry.space_group_name_H-M   'P 1'
#
loop_
_entity.id
_entity.type
_entity.pdbx_description
1 polymer ?
#
loop_
_entity_poly.entity_id
_entity_poly.type
_entity_poly.pdbx_seq_one_letter_code
_entity_poly.pdbx_strand_id
1 'polypeptide(L)'
;MDRIVKDFAESKHDNASSNVQFGAWLPLKCYELKIQHKLLAQLGRISHFVVLCLSRDNASLDDLSAITSLGREQIDPVLERLHGLRFLRNGELTGPGRRYAHMLATLHEQKARLWLDAQYDQPPALLRGDHPSIVTIPPGELVVEGRTSRDVRVARDRRYDLSRQLGRMRHFDFQCAWLPFLFPAFLELAEQSEEGWWREWEMELTLCEDVLPDDANGNGNGNGNGNGNGNGNGNGNGNGNGNGNGNGSPESGERAAQRGVQLALSTADESACAQPALELDNALLELRTRYALPAGLPASLATILPAVPGETALYYDFLDETVLETKPPAGDGTGYTLVFPDETWHEDQAAQALFAAQQLPASKERDMLDRTHVFMPHWRRRAFPWSAVYSALAEMGNSWIAQNHENS
;
A
#
# COMPACT_ATOMS: atom_id res chain seq x y z
N MET A 1 5.63 6.11 -21.75
CA MET A 1 6.65 7.18 -21.70
C MET A 1 6.54 8.09 -22.92
N ASP A 2 6.57 7.56 -24.15
CA ASP A 2 6.45 8.35 -25.39
C ASP A 2 5.23 9.28 -25.47
N ARG A 3 4.08 8.88 -24.90
CA ARG A 3 2.88 9.72 -24.87
C ARG A 3 3.00 10.91 -23.91
N ILE A 4 3.56 10.69 -22.72
CA ILE A 4 3.79 11.76 -21.72
C ILE A 4 4.81 12.77 -22.24
N VAL A 5 5.90 12.28 -22.87
CA VAL A 5 6.92 13.14 -23.49
C VAL A 5 6.33 13.96 -24.64
N LYS A 6 5.42 13.37 -25.42
CA LYS A 6 4.77 14.06 -26.55
C LYS A 6 3.77 15.12 -26.09
N ASP A 7 2.95 14.83 -25.09
CA ASP A 7 2.00 15.80 -24.51
C ASP A 7 2.73 16.97 -23.83
N PHE A 8 3.92 16.72 -23.24
CA PHE A 8 4.78 17.78 -22.69
C PHE A 8 5.42 18.66 -23.78
N ALA A 9 5.81 18.08 -24.91
CA ALA A 9 6.47 18.80 -26.00
C ALA A 9 5.52 19.74 -26.76
N GLU A 10 4.22 19.41 -26.82
CA GLU A 10 3.23 20.18 -27.59
C GLU A 10 2.64 21.40 -26.82
N SER A 11 2.88 21.54 -25.50
CA SER A 11 2.34 22.63 -24.66
C SER A 11 3.23 23.91 -24.57
N LYS A 12 4.38 23.93 -25.24
CA LYS A 12 5.52 24.84 -24.96
C LYS A 12 5.45 26.31 -25.44
N HIS A 13 4.28 26.95 -25.56
CA HIS A 13 4.22 28.35 -26.07
C HIS A 13 3.51 29.42 -25.23
N ASP A 14 2.97 29.13 -24.04
CA ASP A 14 2.43 30.17 -23.15
C ASP A 14 3.18 30.21 -21.80
N ASN A 15 3.80 31.36 -21.51
CA ASN A 15 4.71 31.61 -20.39
C ASN A 15 4.00 31.81 -19.03
N ALA A 16 2.88 31.13 -18.81
CA ALA A 16 2.22 31.04 -17.51
C ALA A 16 2.45 29.61 -16.99
N SER A 17 2.76 29.45 -15.72
CA SER A 17 2.91 28.15 -15.05
C SER A 17 1.66 27.28 -15.27
N SER A 18 1.63 26.54 -16.38
CA SER A 18 0.47 25.76 -16.78
C SER A 18 0.41 24.57 -15.85
N ASN A 19 -0.61 24.54 -14.99
CA ASN A 19 -0.89 23.40 -14.14
C ASN A 19 -1.05 22.16 -15.04
N VAL A 20 -0.07 21.25 -15.01
CA VAL A 20 -0.11 20.04 -15.84
C VAL A 20 -0.95 19.02 -15.09
N GLN A 21 -2.08 18.64 -15.68
CA GLN A 21 -2.89 17.53 -15.19
C GLN A 21 -2.44 16.25 -15.87
N PHE A 22 -2.21 15.19 -15.08
CA PHE A 22 -1.93 13.87 -15.61
C PHE A 22 -2.76 12.81 -14.89
N GLY A 23 -3.14 11.77 -15.64
CA GLY A 23 -3.84 10.60 -15.10
C GLY A 23 -2.84 9.56 -14.61
N ALA A 24 -3.00 9.09 -13.37
CA ALA A 24 -2.24 7.98 -12.82
C ALA A 24 -3.18 6.92 -12.22
N TRP A 25 -2.83 5.65 -12.34
CA TRP A 25 -3.64 4.55 -11.81
C TRP A 25 -3.08 4.01 -10.50
N LEU A 26 -3.87 4.04 -9.43
CA LEU A 26 -3.52 3.39 -8.18
C LEU A 26 -4.03 1.94 -8.21
N PRO A 27 -3.13 0.93 -8.20
CA PRO A 27 -3.55 -0.45 -8.15
C PRO A 27 -4.10 -0.82 -6.78
N LEU A 28 -5.24 -1.51 -6.78
CA LEU A 28 -5.93 -1.93 -5.56
C LEU A 28 -6.22 -3.43 -5.60
N LYS A 29 -6.19 -4.05 -4.42
CA LYS A 29 -6.60 -5.44 -4.21
C LYS A 29 -7.92 -5.48 -3.46
N CYS A 30 -8.80 -6.41 -3.86
CA CYS A 30 -10.08 -6.60 -3.20
C CYS A 30 -9.95 -7.61 -2.06
N TYR A 31 -10.48 -7.24 -0.90
CA TYR A 31 -10.53 -8.08 0.28
C TYR A 31 -11.95 -8.17 0.82
N GLU A 32 -12.26 -9.28 1.47
CA GLU A 32 -13.42 -9.44 2.33
C GLU A 32 -12.94 -9.42 3.78
N LEU A 33 -13.39 -8.42 4.52
CA LEU A 33 -13.19 -8.28 5.94
C LEU A 33 -14.39 -8.86 6.69
N LYS A 34 -14.14 -9.83 7.55
CA LYS A 34 -15.10 -10.34 8.54
C LYS A 34 -14.79 -9.76 9.91
N ILE A 35 -15.81 -9.27 10.60
CA ILE A 35 -15.70 -8.83 12.00
C ILE A 35 -16.41 -9.80 12.93
N GLN A 36 -15.81 -10.06 14.10
CA GLN A 36 -16.39 -10.95 15.10
C GLN A 36 -16.13 -10.42 16.50
N HIS A 37 -17.19 -10.22 17.27
CA HIS A 37 -17.06 -9.95 18.70
C HIS A 37 -16.52 -11.19 19.45
N LYS A 38 -15.43 -11.04 20.22
CA LYS A 38 -14.73 -12.11 20.97
C LYS A 38 -15.63 -12.91 21.89
N LEU A 39 -16.36 -12.21 22.78
CA LEU A 39 -17.27 -12.87 23.72
C LEU A 39 -18.40 -13.62 22.99
N LEU A 40 -19.01 -13.01 21.97
CA LEU A 40 -20.06 -13.66 21.17
C LEU A 40 -19.51 -14.85 20.38
N ALA A 41 -18.29 -14.80 19.86
CA ALA A 41 -17.67 -15.93 19.14
C ALA A 41 -17.46 -17.17 20.04
N GLN A 42 -17.35 -16.98 21.36
CA GLN A 42 -17.24 -18.06 22.34
C GLN A 42 -18.60 -18.61 22.78
N LEU A 43 -19.69 -17.93 22.46
CA LEU A 43 -21.05 -18.40 22.72
C LEU A 43 -21.47 -19.41 21.64
N GLY A 44 -22.15 -20.47 22.08
CA GLY A 44 -22.74 -21.43 21.15
C GLY A 44 -23.97 -20.85 20.45
N ARG A 45 -24.37 -21.47 19.33
CA ARG A 45 -25.56 -21.06 18.55
C ARG A 45 -26.85 -21.00 19.39
N ILE A 46 -27.01 -21.89 20.36
CA ILE A 46 -28.17 -21.87 21.27
C ILE A 46 -28.15 -20.62 22.15
N SER A 47 -26.99 -20.23 22.68
CA SER A 47 -26.85 -18.99 23.46
C SER A 47 -27.16 -17.75 22.61
N HIS A 48 -26.69 -17.71 21.35
CA HIS A 48 -27.05 -16.66 20.41
C HIS A 48 -28.55 -16.58 20.19
N PHE A 49 -29.18 -17.73 19.93
CA PHE A 49 -30.62 -17.82 19.74
C PHE A 49 -31.40 -17.32 20.96
N VAL A 50 -31.01 -17.72 22.17
CA VAL A 50 -31.64 -17.27 23.42
C VAL A 50 -31.55 -15.75 23.57
N VAL A 51 -30.36 -15.19 23.37
CA VAL A 51 -30.14 -13.73 23.47
C VAL A 51 -30.97 -12.97 22.44
N LEU A 52 -31.05 -13.44 21.19
CA LEU A 52 -31.85 -12.82 20.14
C LEU A 52 -33.36 -12.97 20.33
N CYS A 53 -33.83 -14.07 20.94
CA CYS A 53 -35.24 -14.24 21.24
C CYS A 53 -35.66 -13.28 22.35
N LEU A 54 -34.90 -13.24 23.45
CA LEU A 54 -35.20 -12.39 24.60
C LEU A 54 -34.99 -10.89 24.32
N SER A 55 -34.36 -10.52 23.20
CA SER A 55 -34.24 -9.12 22.79
C SER A 55 -35.45 -8.60 22.03
N ARG A 56 -36.36 -9.49 21.59
CA ARG A 56 -37.64 -9.09 21.00
C ARG A 56 -38.59 -8.63 22.12
N ASP A 57 -39.35 -7.58 21.85
CA ASP A 57 -40.28 -7.02 22.82
C ASP A 57 -41.25 -8.10 23.34
N ASN A 58 -41.35 -8.21 24.67
CA ASN A 58 -42.21 -9.15 25.41
C ASN A 58 -41.90 -10.65 25.28
N ALA A 59 -40.74 -11.05 24.76
CA ALA A 59 -40.38 -12.47 24.75
C ALA A 59 -40.03 -12.97 26.15
N SER A 60 -40.75 -14.00 26.62
CA SER A 60 -40.52 -14.69 27.88
C SER A 60 -39.71 -15.98 27.71
N LEU A 61 -39.22 -16.53 28.82
CA LEU A 61 -38.58 -17.87 28.82
C LEU A 61 -39.55 -18.99 28.42
N ASP A 62 -40.85 -18.80 28.64
CA ASP A 62 -41.87 -19.75 28.23
C ASP A 62 -42.04 -19.74 26.70
N ASP A 63 -41.97 -18.56 26.06
CA ASP A 63 -41.95 -18.45 24.60
C ASP A 63 -40.71 -19.13 24.01
N LEU A 64 -39.56 -19.00 24.67
CA LEU A 64 -38.32 -19.67 24.23
C LEU A 64 -38.47 -21.20 24.27
N SER A 65 -39.08 -21.73 25.33
CA SER A 65 -39.36 -23.16 25.45
C SER A 65 -40.34 -23.63 24.36
N ALA A 66 -41.36 -22.83 24.07
CA ALA A 66 -42.33 -23.11 23.01
C ALA A 66 -41.70 -23.12 21.61
N ILE A 67 -40.82 -22.16 21.30
CA ILE A 67 -40.19 -22.05 19.97
C ILE A 67 -39.16 -23.15 19.74
N THR A 68 -38.34 -23.47 20.75
CA THR A 68 -37.22 -24.40 20.59
C THR A 68 -37.61 -25.86 20.78
N SER A 69 -38.75 -26.13 21.43
CA SER A 69 -39.13 -27.46 21.92
C SER A 69 -38.09 -28.09 22.86
N LEU A 70 -37.15 -27.30 23.39
CA LEU A 70 -36.15 -27.78 24.34
C LEU A 70 -36.74 -27.78 25.75
N GLY A 71 -36.45 -28.84 26.51
CA GLY A 71 -36.83 -28.91 27.92
C GLY A 71 -35.98 -27.97 28.78
N ARG A 72 -36.47 -27.63 29.98
CA ARG A 72 -35.72 -26.79 30.94
C ARG A 72 -34.32 -27.33 31.23
N GLU A 73 -34.19 -28.65 31.39
CA GLU A 73 -32.89 -29.31 31.63
C GLU A 73 -31.85 -29.03 30.53
N GLN A 74 -32.28 -28.75 29.29
CA GLN A 74 -31.39 -28.44 28.17
C GLN A 74 -31.09 -26.94 28.06
N ILE A 75 -32.03 -26.09 28.46
CA ILE A 75 -31.93 -24.62 28.38
C ILE A 75 -31.21 -24.04 29.61
N ASP A 76 -31.42 -24.62 30.79
CA ASP A 76 -30.91 -24.10 32.06
C ASP A 76 -29.37 -23.90 32.06
N PRO A 77 -28.53 -24.82 31.54
CA PRO A 77 -27.09 -24.58 31.45
C PRO A 77 -26.72 -23.36 30.59
N VAL A 78 -27.53 -23.06 29.56
CA VAL A 78 -27.36 -21.88 28.72
C VAL A 78 -27.77 -20.62 29.48
N LEU A 79 -28.90 -20.64 30.20
CA LEU A 79 -29.36 -19.51 31.01
C LEU A 79 -28.39 -19.21 32.16
N GLU A 80 -27.89 -20.22 32.84
CA GLU A 80 -26.87 -20.07 33.90
C GLU A 80 -25.60 -19.43 33.35
N ARG A 81 -25.14 -19.85 32.17
CA ARG A 81 -23.98 -19.26 31.50
C ARG A 81 -24.23 -17.78 31.15
N LEU A 82 -25.38 -17.46 30.57
CA LEU A 82 -25.76 -16.09 30.22
C LEU A 82 -25.94 -15.21 31.47
N HIS A 83 -26.42 -15.78 32.58
CA HIS A 83 -26.48 -15.12 33.87
C HIS A 83 -25.07 -14.86 34.44
N GLY A 84 -24.15 -15.82 34.33
CA GLY A 84 -22.74 -15.67 34.71
C GLY A 84 -22.04 -14.55 33.93
N LEU A 85 -22.40 -14.35 32.66
CA LEU A 85 -21.95 -13.23 31.82
C LEU A 85 -22.71 -11.92 32.07
N ARG A 86 -23.67 -11.92 33.00
CA ARG A 86 -24.55 -10.79 33.32
C ARG A 86 -25.43 -10.33 32.15
N PHE A 87 -25.66 -11.19 31.16
CA PHE A 87 -26.57 -10.89 30.06
C PHE A 87 -28.03 -11.01 30.52
N LEU A 88 -28.29 -11.90 31.48
CA LEU A 88 -29.62 -12.14 32.04
C LEU A 88 -29.67 -11.81 33.53
N ARG A 89 -30.82 -11.30 33.99
CA ARG A 89 -31.19 -11.17 35.40
C ARG A 89 -32.68 -11.47 35.53
N ASN A 90 -33.03 -12.42 36.39
CA ASN A 90 -34.42 -12.85 36.60
C ASN A 90 -35.16 -13.27 35.31
N GLY A 91 -34.44 -13.89 34.35
CA GLY A 91 -35.01 -14.32 33.08
C GLY A 91 -35.15 -13.24 32.01
N GLU A 92 -34.80 -11.98 32.32
CA GLU A 92 -34.83 -10.87 31.36
C GLU A 92 -33.41 -10.44 30.97
N LEU A 93 -33.26 -9.89 29.75
CA LEU A 93 -32.00 -9.27 29.34
C LEU A 93 -31.72 -8.01 30.18
N THR A 94 -30.49 -7.95 30.70
CA THR A 94 -29.95 -6.73 31.33
C THR A 94 -29.63 -5.68 30.27
N GLY A 95 -29.26 -4.45 30.68
CA GLY A 95 -28.74 -3.43 29.76
C GLY A 95 -27.57 -3.94 28.91
N PRO A 96 -26.50 -4.51 29.52
CA PRO A 96 -25.43 -5.18 28.79
C PRO A 96 -25.95 -6.30 27.87
N GLY A 97 -26.85 -7.17 28.35
CA GLY A 97 -27.42 -8.25 27.55
C GLY A 97 -28.13 -7.74 26.29
N ARG A 98 -28.91 -6.66 26.39
CA ARG A 98 -29.55 -6.00 25.24
C ARG A 98 -28.54 -5.43 24.25
N ARG A 99 -27.46 -4.80 24.74
CA ARG A 99 -26.36 -4.32 23.90
C ARG A 99 -25.70 -5.46 23.13
N TYR A 100 -25.38 -6.56 23.81
CA TYR A 100 -24.85 -7.77 23.15
C TYR A 100 -25.82 -8.39 22.16
N ALA A 101 -27.12 -8.39 22.45
CA ALA A 101 -28.13 -8.84 21.50
C ALA A 101 -28.18 -7.97 20.24
N HIS A 102 -28.09 -6.64 20.40
CA HIS A 102 -27.97 -5.73 19.27
C HIS A 102 -26.71 -6.02 18.45
N MET A 103 -25.53 -6.09 19.09
CA MET A 103 -24.27 -6.40 18.41
C MET A 103 -24.32 -7.75 17.68
N LEU A 104 -24.95 -8.76 18.30
CA LEU A 104 -25.13 -10.07 17.70
C LEU A 104 -26.02 -10.00 16.45
N ALA A 105 -27.06 -9.16 16.46
CA ALA A 105 -27.98 -9.00 15.34
C ALA A 105 -27.40 -8.17 14.19
N THR A 106 -26.61 -7.14 14.49
CA THR A 106 -26.22 -6.11 13.50
C THR A 106 -24.76 -6.18 13.06
N LEU A 107 -23.85 -6.73 13.88
CA LEU A 107 -22.40 -6.60 13.67
C LEU A 107 -21.63 -7.92 13.75
N HIS A 108 -22.02 -8.85 14.63
CA HIS A 108 -21.31 -10.12 14.79
C HIS A 108 -21.36 -10.94 13.50
N GLU A 109 -20.18 -11.38 13.04
CA GLU A 109 -19.98 -12.11 11.77
C GLU A 109 -20.32 -11.34 10.50
N GLN A 110 -20.52 -10.02 10.58
CA GLN A 110 -20.70 -9.20 9.39
C GLN A 110 -19.45 -9.21 8.53
N LYS A 111 -19.69 -9.09 7.22
CA LYS A 111 -18.66 -9.07 6.19
C LYS A 111 -18.79 -7.81 5.35
N ALA A 112 -17.67 -7.19 5.03
CA ALA A 112 -17.60 -6.08 4.11
C ALA A 112 -16.53 -6.36 3.06
N ARG A 113 -16.85 -6.07 1.80
CA ARG A 113 -15.85 -6.03 0.74
C ARG A 113 -15.21 -4.64 0.73
N LEU A 114 -13.90 -4.59 0.56
CA LEU A 114 -13.14 -3.36 0.47
C LEU A 114 -11.96 -3.52 -0.51
N TRP A 115 -11.48 -2.40 -1.00
CA TRP A 115 -10.30 -2.29 -1.84
C TRP A 115 -9.20 -1.57 -1.07
N LEU A 116 -8.01 -2.16 -1.04
CA LEU A 116 -6.84 -1.61 -0.37
C LEU A 116 -5.66 -1.48 -1.33
N ASP A 117 -4.87 -0.43 -1.14
CA ASP A 117 -3.59 -0.22 -1.83
C ASP A 117 -2.49 -1.14 -1.25
N ALA A 118 -1.38 -1.27 -1.99
CA ALA A 118 -0.22 -2.07 -1.58
C ALA A 118 0.91 -1.29 -0.88
N GLN A 119 0.69 -0.04 -0.42
CA GLN A 119 1.67 0.78 0.30
C GLN A 119 1.74 0.42 1.79
N TYR A 120 2.43 -0.66 2.13
CA TYR A 120 2.44 -1.12 3.53
C TYR A 120 3.04 -0.14 4.56
N ASP A 121 3.83 0.84 4.09
CA ASP A 121 4.49 1.84 4.93
C ASP A 121 3.62 3.08 5.20
N GLN A 122 2.39 3.11 4.68
CA GLN A 122 1.45 4.23 4.81
C GLN A 122 0.11 3.74 5.36
N PRO A 123 -0.72 4.62 5.96
CA PRO A 123 -2.11 4.30 6.24
C PRO A 123 -2.84 3.80 4.99
N PRO A 124 -3.72 2.78 5.10
CA PRO A 124 -4.46 2.28 3.96
C PRO A 124 -5.38 3.32 3.34
N ALA A 125 -5.29 3.45 2.02
CA ALA A 125 -6.40 3.92 1.20
C ALA A 125 -7.45 2.81 1.16
N LEU A 126 -8.65 3.11 1.66
CA LEU A 126 -9.73 2.16 1.77
C LEU A 126 -10.93 2.65 0.96
N LEU A 127 -11.35 1.84 0.00
CA LEU A 127 -12.57 2.06 -0.78
C LEU A 127 -13.55 0.91 -0.54
N ARG A 128 -14.85 1.19 -0.49
CA ARG A 128 -15.86 0.14 -0.37
C ARG A 128 -15.89 -0.77 -1.60
N GLY A 129 -16.27 -2.03 -1.41
CA GLY A 129 -16.23 -3.06 -2.46
C GLY A 129 -17.05 -2.71 -3.71
N ASP A 130 -18.13 -1.94 -3.56
CA ASP A 130 -19.06 -1.48 -4.58
C ASP A 130 -18.71 -0.08 -5.14
N HIS A 131 -17.51 0.42 -4.87
CA HIS A 131 -17.13 1.78 -5.25
C HIS A 131 -17.05 1.96 -6.79
N PRO A 132 -17.73 2.96 -7.37
CA PRO A 132 -17.88 3.10 -8.82
C PRO A 132 -16.57 3.46 -9.54
N SER A 133 -15.62 4.10 -8.86
CA SER A 133 -14.32 4.46 -9.45
C SER A 133 -13.36 3.28 -9.62
N ILE A 134 -13.69 2.10 -9.10
CA ILE A 134 -12.86 0.90 -9.28
C ILE A 134 -13.11 0.31 -10.65
N VAL A 135 -12.15 0.47 -11.56
CA VAL A 135 -12.24 -0.10 -12.90
C VAL A 135 -10.98 -0.91 -13.23
N THR A 136 -11.04 -1.66 -14.32
CA THR A 136 -9.87 -2.38 -14.85
C THR A 136 -8.87 -1.36 -15.37
N ILE A 137 -7.61 -1.45 -14.91
CA ILE A 137 -6.52 -0.62 -15.39
C ILE A 137 -6.25 -0.98 -16.86
N PRO A 138 -6.38 -0.03 -17.80
CA PRO A 138 -6.11 -0.30 -19.21
C PRO A 138 -4.63 -0.66 -19.43
N PRO A 139 -4.33 -1.55 -20.39
CA PRO A 139 -2.95 -1.93 -20.68
C PRO A 139 -2.14 -0.74 -21.20
N GLY A 140 -0.92 -0.56 -20.67
CA GLY A 140 -0.01 0.51 -21.08
C GLY A 140 -0.22 1.84 -20.37
N GLU A 141 -1.18 1.93 -19.45
CA GLU A 141 -1.37 3.11 -18.60
C GLU A 141 -0.30 3.25 -17.53
N LEU A 142 -0.11 4.48 -17.05
CA LEU A 142 0.80 4.78 -15.95
C LEU A 142 0.22 4.25 -14.64
N VAL A 143 0.83 3.21 -14.11
CA VAL A 143 0.47 2.62 -12.81
C VAL A 143 1.40 3.16 -11.74
N VAL A 144 0.83 3.69 -10.67
CA VAL A 144 1.56 4.06 -9.46
C VAL A 144 2.04 2.77 -8.80
N GLU A 145 3.27 2.39 -9.09
CA GLU A 145 3.91 1.29 -8.38
C GLU A 145 4.24 1.76 -6.97
N GLY A 146 3.82 0.97 -5.99
CA GLY A 146 4.24 1.22 -4.64
C GLY A 146 5.73 1.13 -4.45
N ARG A 147 6.19 1.64 -3.31
CA ARG A 147 7.43 1.12 -2.73
C ARG A 147 7.16 -0.32 -2.30
N THR A 148 6.98 -1.23 -3.26
CA THR A 148 7.13 -2.64 -2.98
C THR A 148 8.54 -2.75 -2.44
N SER A 149 8.68 -3.15 -1.18
CA SER A 149 9.96 -3.56 -0.61
C SER A 149 10.70 -4.31 -1.70
N ARG A 150 11.96 -3.94 -1.97
CA ARG A 150 12.80 -4.55 -3.02
C ARG A 150 12.85 -6.09 -2.92
N ASP A 151 12.33 -6.66 -1.84
CA ASP A 151 11.91 -8.05 -1.75
C ASP A 151 10.68 -8.36 -2.61
N VAL A 152 10.86 -8.37 -3.94
CA VAL A 152 9.90 -8.94 -4.92
C VAL A 152 9.50 -10.38 -4.57
N ARG A 153 10.32 -11.09 -3.77
CA ARG A 153 9.99 -12.43 -3.27
C ARG A 153 8.88 -12.44 -2.21
N VAL A 154 8.66 -11.34 -1.50
CA VAL A 154 7.71 -11.25 -0.38
C VAL A 154 6.29 -10.91 -0.86
N ALA A 155 6.16 -10.22 -2.00
CA ALA A 155 4.85 -9.87 -2.57
C ALA A 155 4.01 -11.07 -3.05
N ARG A 156 4.61 -12.28 -3.16
CA ARG A 156 3.90 -13.49 -3.59
C ARG A 156 3.24 -14.27 -2.45
N ASP A 157 3.60 -14.03 -1.19
CA ASP A 157 2.97 -14.75 -0.09
C ASP A 157 1.65 -14.06 0.31
N ARG A 158 0.52 -14.65 -0.12
CA ARG A 158 -0.83 -14.21 0.26
C ARG A 158 -0.98 -14.03 1.77
N ARG A 159 -0.35 -14.88 2.59
CA ARG A 159 -0.43 -14.76 4.05
C ARG A 159 0.29 -13.52 4.55
N TYR A 160 1.42 -13.18 3.94
CA TYR A 160 2.18 -11.99 4.29
C TYR A 160 1.41 -10.72 3.95
N ASP A 161 0.83 -10.65 2.74
CA ASP A 161 -0.01 -9.55 2.28
C ASP A 161 -1.20 -9.31 3.24
N LEU A 162 -1.97 -10.36 3.55
CA LEU A 162 -3.09 -10.29 4.49
C LEU A 162 -2.64 -9.85 5.89
N SER A 163 -1.53 -10.40 6.40
CA SER A 163 -1.00 -10.03 7.71
C SER A 163 -0.56 -8.56 7.76
N ARG A 164 0.04 -8.05 6.68
CA ARG A 164 0.46 -6.64 6.59
C ARG A 164 -0.74 -5.71 6.51
N GLN A 165 -1.72 -6.01 5.65
CA GLN A 165 -2.93 -5.22 5.54
C GLN A 165 -3.70 -5.16 6.85
N LEU A 166 -3.92 -6.32 7.48
CA LEU A 166 -4.58 -6.39 8.77
C LEU A 166 -3.79 -5.66 9.86
N GLY A 167 -2.45 -5.71 9.81
CA GLY A 167 -1.57 -4.94 10.70
C GLY A 167 -1.78 -3.43 10.57
N ARG A 168 -1.85 -2.91 9.33
CA ARG A 168 -2.18 -1.51 9.06
C ARG A 168 -3.57 -1.14 9.61
N MET A 169 -4.56 -2.01 9.39
CA MET A 169 -5.94 -1.77 9.81
C MET A 169 -6.13 -1.82 11.34
N ARG A 170 -5.21 -2.46 12.07
CA ARG A 170 -5.26 -2.62 13.53
C ARG A 170 -4.70 -1.44 14.31
N HIS A 171 -4.15 -0.42 13.65
CA HIS A 171 -3.70 0.77 14.36
C HIS A 171 -4.87 1.45 15.08
N PHE A 172 -4.65 1.90 16.32
CA PHE A 172 -5.73 2.34 17.23
C PHE A 172 -6.61 3.44 16.61
N ASP A 173 -5.98 4.50 16.11
CA ASP A 173 -6.67 5.65 15.51
C ASP A 173 -7.43 5.25 14.25
N PHE A 174 -6.93 4.23 13.56
CA PHE A 174 -7.52 3.70 12.35
C PHE A 174 -8.87 3.04 12.67
N GLN A 175 -8.89 2.08 13.58
CA GLN A 175 -10.08 1.26 13.91
C GLN A 175 -11.32 2.08 14.24
N CYS A 176 -11.18 3.14 15.03
CA CYS A 176 -12.32 3.97 15.45
C CYS A 176 -12.97 4.73 14.28
N ALA A 177 -12.20 5.02 13.22
CA ALA A 177 -12.65 5.86 12.13
C ALA A 177 -13.20 5.07 10.93
N TRP A 178 -12.57 3.94 10.53
CA TRP A 178 -13.03 3.19 9.35
C TRP A 178 -14.08 2.12 9.66
N LEU A 179 -14.14 1.58 10.89
CA LEU A 179 -15.15 0.56 11.22
C LEU A 179 -16.58 1.08 11.04
N PRO A 180 -16.95 2.28 11.54
CA PRO A 180 -18.26 2.86 11.27
C PRO A 180 -18.51 3.14 9.78
N PHE A 181 -17.44 3.45 9.04
CA PHE A 181 -17.53 3.65 7.59
C PHE A 181 -17.89 2.34 6.84
N LEU A 182 -17.30 1.20 7.23
CA LEU A 182 -17.62 -0.10 6.63
C LEU A 182 -18.89 -0.75 7.20
N PHE A 183 -19.17 -0.54 8.48
CA PHE A 183 -20.33 -1.09 9.17
C PHE A 183 -21.01 0.03 9.99
N PRO A 184 -22.01 0.72 9.41
CA PRO A 184 -22.65 1.88 10.04
C PRO A 184 -23.21 1.63 11.44
N ALA A 185 -23.58 0.38 11.77
CA ALA A 185 -24.04 0.00 13.11
C ALA A 185 -22.98 0.20 14.22
N PHE A 186 -21.70 0.39 13.87
CA PHE A 186 -20.70 0.81 14.86
C PHE A 186 -20.89 2.25 15.34
N LEU A 187 -21.58 3.13 14.61
CA LEU A 187 -21.84 4.50 15.08
C LEU A 187 -22.60 4.49 16.41
N GLU A 188 -23.66 3.68 16.49
CA GLU A 188 -24.46 3.52 17.71
C GLU A 188 -23.64 2.97 18.88
N LEU A 189 -22.66 2.09 18.61
CA LEU A 189 -21.76 1.55 19.63
C LEU A 189 -20.70 2.57 20.07
N ALA A 190 -20.14 3.32 19.12
CA ALA A 190 -19.11 4.31 19.38
C ALA A 190 -19.63 5.44 20.28
N GLU A 191 -20.90 5.83 20.13
CA GLU A 191 -21.55 6.83 20.98
C GLU A 191 -21.80 6.33 22.42
N GLN A 192 -21.97 5.02 22.61
CA GLN A 192 -22.40 4.43 23.89
C GLN A 192 -21.29 3.79 24.71
N SER A 193 -20.07 3.71 24.16
CA SER A 193 -18.97 2.98 24.77
C SER A 193 -17.95 3.91 25.40
N GLU A 194 -17.39 3.45 26.52
CA GLU A 194 -16.18 4.02 27.08
C GLU A 194 -14.99 3.75 26.15
N GLU A 195 -13.85 4.40 26.43
CA GLU A 195 -12.62 4.16 25.68
C GLU A 195 -12.34 2.67 25.56
N GLY A 196 -12.50 2.18 24.33
CA GLY A 196 -12.02 0.88 23.98
C GLY A 196 -13.03 -0.26 23.77
N TRP A 197 -14.04 -0.04 22.94
CA TRP A 197 -14.90 -1.12 22.43
C TRP A 197 -14.22 -2.03 21.38
N TRP A 198 -13.39 -1.47 20.50
CA TRP A 198 -12.68 -2.17 19.41
C TRP A 198 -11.81 -3.42 19.76
N ARG A 199 -11.30 -3.55 20.99
CA ARG A 199 -10.46 -4.64 21.53
C ARG A 199 -11.29 -5.88 21.76
N GLU A 200 -12.60 -5.72 21.88
CA GLU A 200 -13.55 -6.81 21.96
C GLU A 200 -13.84 -7.42 20.59
N TRP A 201 -13.31 -6.84 19.51
CA TRP A 201 -13.52 -7.32 18.15
C TRP A 201 -12.27 -8.00 17.59
N GLU A 202 -12.50 -9.11 16.91
CA GLU A 202 -11.55 -9.79 16.04
C GLU A 202 -11.91 -9.50 14.59
N MET A 203 -10.88 -9.40 13.78
CA MET A 203 -10.97 -9.06 12.37
C MET A 203 -10.20 -10.11 11.59
N GLU A 204 -10.84 -10.64 10.57
CA GLU A 204 -10.27 -11.59 9.62
C GLU A 204 -10.36 -10.97 8.23
N LEU A 205 -9.23 -10.92 7.53
CA LEU A 205 -9.14 -10.41 6.18
C LEU A 205 -8.88 -11.58 5.23
N THR A 206 -9.63 -11.66 4.16
CA THR A 206 -9.45 -12.66 3.11
C THR A 206 -9.35 -11.96 1.76
N LEU A 207 -8.47 -12.44 0.88
CA LEU A 207 -8.35 -11.89 -0.48
C LEU A 207 -9.49 -12.43 -1.34
N CYS A 208 -10.23 -11.55 -2.01
CA CYS A 208 -11.31 -11.94 -2.93
C CYS A 208 -10.71 -12.52 -4.23
N GLU A 209 -11.00 -13.79 -4.52
CA GLU A 209 -10.55 -14.44 -5.75
C GLU A 209 -11.50 -14.16 -6.93
N ASP A 210 -12.78 -13.88 -6.64
CA ASP A 210 -13.87 -13.82 -7.61
C ASP A 210 -13.96 -12.50 -8.42
N VAL A 211 -12.97 -11.61 -8.31
CA VAL A 211 -12.99 -10.33 -9.04
C VAL A 211 -12.20 -10.39 -10.35
N LEU A 212 -11.71 -11.58 -10.70
CA LEU A 212 -11.22 -11.82 -12.04
C LEU A 212 -12.44 -11.84 -12.97
N PRO A 213 -12.48 -11.00 -14.01
CA PRO A 213 -13.65 -10.88 -14.87
C PRO A 213 -14.04 -12.26 -15.43
N ASP A 214 -15.29 -12.66 -15.19
CA ASP A 214 -15.93 -13.88 -15.71
C ASP A 214 -15.90 -13.99 -17.25
N ASP A 215 -15.44 -12.95 -17.94
CA ASP A 215 -15.31 -12.89 -19.40
C ASP A 215 -14.07 -13.63 -19.94
N ALA A 216 -13.20 -14.17 -19.08
CA ALA A 216 -12.21 -15.16 -19.49
C ALA A 216 -12.90 -16.52 -19.71
N ASN A 217 -13.73 -16.59 -20.74
CA ASN A 217 -14.31 -17.79 -21.34
C ASN A 217 -13.22 -18.62 -22.05
N GLY A 218 -12.06 -18.76 -21.41
CA GLY A 218 -10.98 -19.63 -21.83
C GLY A 218 -11.39 -21.05 -21.54
N ASN A 219 -11.51 -21.85 -22.60
CA ASN A 219 -11.54 -23.31 -22.56
C ASN A 219 -10.36 -23.86 -21.74
N GLY A 220 -10.47 -23.83 -20.42
CA GLY A 220 -9.60 -24.56 -19.52
C GLY A 220 -9.97 -26.02 -19.64
N ASN A 221 -9.26 -26.74 -20.51
CA ASN A 221 -9.17 -28.20 -20.47
C ASN A 221 -8.55 -28.59 -19.12
N GLY A 222 -9.36 -28.57 -18.06
CA GLY A 222 -9.01 -29.11 -16.77
C GLY A 222 -8.93 -30.63 -16.88
N ASN A 223 -7.73 -31.15 -17.09
CA ASN A 223 -7.42 -32.53 -16.74
C ASN A 223 -7.53 -32.66 -15.21
N GLY A 224 -8.75 -32.89 -14.74
CA GLY A 224 -9.01 -33.20 -13.34
C GLY A 224 -8.44 -34.56 -12.98
N ASN A 225 -7.28 -34.58 -12.33
CA ASN A 225 -6.89 -35.71 -11.50
C ASN A 225 -7.75 -35.68 -10.23
N GLY A 226 -8.90 -36.35 -10.28
CA GLY A 226 -9.76 -36.55 -9.13
C GLY A 226 -9.09 -37.46 -8.10
N ASN A 227 -8.77 -36.92 -6.93
CA ASN A 227 -8.54 -37.73 -5.73
C ASN A 227 -9.89 -38.20 -5.19
N GLY A 228 -10.36 -39.33 -5.71
CA GLY A 228 -11.48 -40.05 -5.13
C GLY A 228 -11.05 -40.71 -3.82
N ASN A 229 -11.53 -40.21 -2.68
CA ASN A 229 -11.56 -40.98 -1.43
C ASN A 229 -12.67 -42.03 -1.52
N GLY A 230 -12.40 -43.09 -2.28
CA GLY A 230 -13.17 -44.33 -2.24
C GLY A 230 -12.61 -45.24 -1.16
N ASN A 231 -13.36 -45.44 -0.07
CA ASN A 231 -13.19 -46.60 0.80
C ASN A 231 -13.64 -47.85 0.02
N GLY A 232 -12.78 -48.31 -0.89
CA GLY A 232 -12.93 -49.55 -1.62
C GLY A 232 -11.88 -50.53 -1.15
N ASN A 233 -12.29 -51.56 -0.41
CA ASN A 233 -11.49 -52.77 -0.21
C ASN A 233 -11.37 -53.49 -1.56
N GLY A 234 -10.35 -53.14 -2.34
CA GLY A 234 -10.04 -53.76 -3.63
C GLY A 234 -8.55 -53.92 -3.81
N ASN A 235 -8.07 -55.17 -3.77
CA ASN A 235 -6.72 -55.55 -4.16
C ASN A 235 -6.53 -55.28 -5.67
N GLY A 236 -5.89 -54.16 -6.01
CA GLY A 236 -5.53 -53.81 -7.39
C GLY A 236 -4.08 -53.35 -7.46
N ASN A 237 -3.20 -54.22 -7.96
CA ASN A 237 -1.83 -53.86 -8.37
C ASN A 237 -1.91 -53.01 -9.64
N GLY A 238 -1.68 -51.70 -9.53
CA GLY A 238 -1.58 -50.78 -10.66
C GLY A 238 -0.35 -49.88 -10.56
N ASN A 239 0.72 -50.23 -11.26
CA ASN A 239 1.90 -49.37 -11.44
C ASN A 239 1.59 -48.33 -12.53
N GLY A 240 1.32 -47.09 -12.15
CA GLY A 240 1.18 -45.95 -13.05
C GLY A 240 2.15 -44.83 -12.71
N ASN A 241 3.33 -44.81 -13.32
CA ASN A 241 4.27 -43.69 -13.26
C ASN A 241 3.91 -42.64 -14.31
N GLY A 242 3.20 -41.58 -13.92
CA GLY A 242 2.95 -40.41 -14.76
C GLY A 242 3.79 -39.21 -14.31
N ASN A 243 5.00 -39.05 -14.87
CA ASN A 243 5.82 -37.85 -14.69
C ASN A 243 5.40 -36.77 -15.70
N GLY A 244 4.46 -35.90 -15.31
CA GLY A 244 4.11 -34.69 -16.05
C GLY A 244 4.85 -33.47 -15.52
N ASN A 245 6.07 -33.20 -16.00
CA ASN A 245 6.79 -31.95 -15.73
C ASN A 245 6.27 -30.83 -16.66
N GLY A 246 5.14 -30.21 -16.31
CA GLY A 246 4.66 -28.99 -16.95
C GLY A 246 5.29 -27.75 -16.32
N ASN A 247 6.48 -27.35 -16.77
CA ASN A 247 7.09 -26.04 -16.43
C ASN A 247 6.45 -24.90 -17.25
N GLY A 248 5.13 -24.74 -17.17
CA GLY A 248 4.50 -23.51 -17.64
C GLY A 248 4.82 -22.39 -16.66
N SER A 249 5.78 -21.52 -16.97
CA SER A 249 5.99 -20.30 -16.20
C SER A 249 4.72 -19.45 -16.32
N PRO A 250 3.97 -19.17 -15.22
CA PRO A 250 2.74 -18.38 -15.27
C PRO A 250 2.97 -16.89 -15.59
N GLU A 251 4.21 -16.50 -15.90
CA GLU A 251 4.65 -15.10 -16.05
C GLU A 251 3.96 -14.29 -17.15
N SER A 252 3.23 -14.92 -18.07
CA SER A 252 2.48 -14.20 -19.12
C SER A 252 0.95 -14.16 -18.93
N GLY A 253 0.40 -14.95 -18.00
CA GLY A 253 -1.04 -15.01 -17.72
C GLY A 253 -1.47 -14.23 -16.47
N GLU A 254 -0.54 -13.91 -15.57
CA GLU A 254 -0.85 -13.34 -14.25
C GLU A 254 -0.99 -11.81 -14.20
N ARG A 255 -0.86 -11.10 -15.33
CA ARG A 255 -1.52 -9.78 -15.48
C ARG A 255 -3.01 -9.96 -15.71
N ALA A 256 -3.63 -10.84 -14.93
CA ALA A 256 -5.04 -10.78 -14.60
C ALA A 256 -5.40 -9.31 -14.39
N ALA A 257 -6.40 -8.85 -15.15
CA ALA A 257 -6.83 -7.47 -15.28
C ALA A 257 -6.78 -6.73 -13.93
N GLN A 258 -5.66 -6.04 -13.68
CA GLN A 258 -5.43 -5.36 -12.42
C GLN A 258 -6.50 -4.28 -12.30
N ARG A 259 -7.17 -4.20 -11.15
CA ARG A 259 -8.16 -3.17 -10.89
C ARG A 259 -7.52 -2.05 -10.08
N GLY A 260 -8.03 -0.84 -10.31
CA GLY A 260 -7.49 0.35 -9.68
C GLY A 260 -8.44 1.52 -9.85
N VAL A 261 -7.98 2.65 -9.36
CA VAL A 261 -8.67 3.93 -9.49
C VAL A 261 -7.80 4.84 -10.32
N GLN A 262 -8.40 5.53 -11.28
CA GLN A 262 -7.74 6.61 -12.00
C GLN A 262 -7.77 7.87 -11.15
N LEU A 263 -6.61 8.44 -10.89
CA LEU A 263 -6.41 9.67 -10.15
C LEU A 263 -6.02 10.76 -11.15
N ALA A 264 -6.72 11.89 -11.11
CA ALA A 264 -6.31 13.09 -11.79
C ALA A 264 -5.39 13.85 -10.83
N LEU A 265 -4.09 13.89 -11.13
CA LEU A 265 -3.10 14.60 -10.34
C LEU A 265 -2.75 15.90 -11.04
N SER A 266 -2.66 17.01 -10.29
CA SER A 266 -2.29 18.32 -10.81
C SER A 266 -0.99 18.80 -10.16
N THR A 267 -0.11 19.42 -10.93
CA THR A 267 1.16 19.95 -10.41
C THR A 267 0.98 21.21 -9.56
N ALA A 268 -0.15 21.93 -9.68
CA ALA A 268 -0.41 23.10 -8.84
C ALA A 268 -0.63 22.75 -7.36
N ASP A 269 -1.06 21.52 -7.07
CA ASP A 269 -1.29 21.04 -5.70
C ASP A 269 0.01 20.85 -4.91
N GLU A 270 1.17 20.90 -5.57
CA GLU A 270 2.49 20.86 -4.92
C GLU A 270 2.73 22.06 -4.00
N SER A 271 2.15 23.22 -4.30
CA SER A 271 2.34 24.42 -3.48
C SER A 271 1.73 24.31 -2.07
N ALA A 272 0.82 23.36 -1.85
CA ALA A 272 0.25 23.05 -0.54
C ALA A 272 1.01 21.93 0.21
N CYS A 273 1.86 21.17 -0.47
CA CYS A 273 2.72 20.18 0.16
C CYS A 273 4.07 20.81 0.48
N ALA A 274 4.43 20.91 1.76
CA ALA A 274 5.72 21.45 2.22
C ALA A 274 6.96 20.62 1.77
N GLN A 275 6.80 19.66 0.85
CA GLN A 275 7.87 18.92 0.22
C GLN A 275 7.68 18.93 -1.31
N PRO A 276 8.68 19.41 -2.08
CA PRO A 276 8.61 19.38 -3.55
C PRO A 276 8.66 17.92 -4.01
N ALA A 277 7.60 17.45 -4.67
CA ALA A 277 7.38 16.03 -4.90
C ALA A 277 6.58 15.77 -6.19
N LEU A 278 7.19 16.10 -7.31
CA LEU A 278 6.97 15.41 -8.57
C LEU A 278 8.33 14.92 -9.06
N GLU A 279 8.42 13.64 -9.42
CA GLU A 279 9.47 13.14 -10.31
C GLU A 279 8.84 12.17 -11.31
N LEU A 280 8.97 12.52 -12.60
CA LEU A 280 9.54 11.55 -13.53
C LEU A 280 10.95 11.20 -13.03
N ASP A 281 11.43 9.98 -13.28
CA ASP A 281 12.82 9.62 -12.96
C ASP A 281 13.79 10.72 -13.44
N ASN A 282 14.38 11.51 -12.53
CA ASN A 282 15.37 12.52 -12.93
C ASN A 282 16.70 11.81 -13.14
N ALA A 283 17.21 11.86 -14.36
CA ALA A 283 18.55 11.46 -14.69
C ALA A 283 19.52 12.48 -14.08
N LEU A 284 20.07 12.21 -12.92
CA LEU A 284 21.22 12.94 -12.41
C LEU A 284 22.47 12.49 -13.15
N LEU A 285 23.16 13.42 -13.81
CA LEU A 285 24.49 13.15 -14.32
C LEU A 285 25.50 13.45 -13.21
N GLU A 286 26.23 12.44 -12.73
CA GLU A 286 27.33 12.62 -11.79
C GLU A 286 28.67 12.65 -12.55
N LEU A 287 29.40 13.77 -12.49
CA LEU A 287 30.78 13.83 -13.00
C LEU A 287 31.77 13.51 -11.88
N ARG A 288 32.41 12.35 -11.95
CA ARG A 288 33.51 11.96 -11.06
C ARG A 288 34.85 12.30 -11.68
N THR A 289 35.66 13.08 -10.96
CA THR A 289 37.05 13.37 -11.39
C THR A 289 38.05 12.67 -10.49
N ARG A 290 38.97 11.90 -11.09
CA ARG A 290 40.10 11.26 -10.41
C ARG A 290 41.40 11.91 -10.86
N TYR A 291 42.20 12.31 -9.87
CA TYR A 291 43.53 12.90 -10.08
C TYR A 291 44.59 11.83 -9.80
N ALA A 292 45.55 11.69 -10.71
CA ALA A 292 46.71 10.82 -10.55
C ALA A 292 48.00 11.60 -10.85
N LEU A 293 49.10 11.22 -10.20
CA LEU A 293 50.42 11.70 -10.55
C LEU A 293 50.96 10.90 -11.74
N PRO A 294 51.49 11.56 -12.79
CA PRO A 294 52.19 10.88 -13.87
C PRO A 294 53.28 9.93 -13.36
N ALA A 295 53.44 8.80 -14.03
CA ALA A 295 54.44 7.80 -13.69
C ALA A 295 55.86 8.40 -13.73
N GLY A 296 56.62 8.24 -12.64
CA GLY A 296 58.01 8.71 -12.53
C GLY A 296 58.22 10.02 -11.76
N LEU A 297 57.16 10.65 -11.24
CA LEU A 297 57.29 11.83 -10.39
C LEU A 297 57.66 11.50 -8.93
N PRO A 298 58.39 12.39 -8.22
CA PRO A 298 58.76 12.18 -6.82
C PRO A 298 57.54 12.08 -5.89
N ALA A 299 57.57 11.14 -4.94
CA ALA A 299 56.50 10.95 -3.95
C ALA A 299 56.23 12.20 -3.09
N SER A 300 57.18 13.14 -3.01
CA SER A 300 56.99 14.42 -2.31
C SER A 300 55.92 15.32 -2.94
N LEU A 301 55.57 15.11 -4.21
CA LEU A 301 54.48 15.83 -4.90
C LEU A 301 53.09 15.23 -4.59
N ALA A 302 52.99 14.10 -3.89
CA ALA A 302 51.70 13.55 -3.45
C ALA A 302 50.94 14.48 -2.50
N THR A 303 51.63 15.43 -1.87
CA THR A 303 51.03 16.50 -1.05
C THR A 303 50.27 17.55 -1.88
N ILE A 304 50.47 17.57 -3.20
CA ILE A 304 49.77 18.47 -4.14
C ILE A 304 48.43 17.86 -4.60
N LEU A 305 48.28 16.53 -4.49
CA LEU A 305 46.98 15.90 -4.73
C LEU A 305 45.98 16.43 -3.71
N PRO A 306 44.72 16.69 -4.11
CA PRO A 306 43.68 17.08 -3.17
C PRO A 306 43.60 16.06 -2.02
N ALA A 307 43.39 16.55 -0.79
CA ALA A 307 43.46 15.76 0.44
C ALA A 307 42.53 14.53 0.46
N VAL A 308 41.53 14.52 -0.41
CA VAL A 308 40.74 13.33 -0.75
C VAL A 308 41.17 12.86 -2.16
N PRO A 309 42.09 11.88 -2.26
CA PRO A 309 42.47 11.30 -3.54
C PRO A 309 41.33 10.38 -4.02
N GLY A 310 40.29 10.97 -4.60
CA GLY A 310 39.22 10.23 -5.25
C GLY A 310 37.87 10.89 -5.10
N GLU A 311 37.36 11.39 -6.22
CA GLU A 311 35.93 11.67 -6.46
C GLU A 311 35.43 13.02 -5.92
N THR A 312 35.70 14.08 -6.70
CA THR A 312 34.76 15.20 -6.79
C THR A 312 33.56 14.72 -7.58
N ALA A 313 32.38 14.67 -6.95
CA ALA A 313 31.12 14.42 -7.61
C ALA A 313 30.43 15.76 -7.90
N LEU A 314 29.81 15.87 -9.06
CA LEU A 314 29.07 17.06 -9.47
C LEU A 314 27.71 16.59 -9.96
N TYR A 315 26.65 17.06 -9.32
CA TYR A 315 25.27 16.62 -9.58
C TYR A 315 24.57 17.61 -10.52
N TYR A 316 23.78 17.07 -11.45
CA TYR A 316 22.95 17.83 -12.37
C TYR A 316 21.47 17.45 -12.22
N ASP A 317 20.57 18.43 -12.12
CA ASP A 317 19.12 18.24 -12.10
C ASP A 317 18.51 18.94 -13.32
N PHE A 318 17.72 18.22 -14.12
CA PHE A 318 17.22 18.69 -15.43
C PHE A 318 15.94 19.54 -15.34
N LEU A 319 15.28 19.62 -14.17
CA LEU A 319 13.90 20.15 -14.05
C LEU A 319 13.69 21.24 -12.99
N ASP A 320 14.74 21.75 -12.34
CA ASP A 320 14.58 22.72 -11.24
C ASP A 320 15.54 23.92 -11.38
N GLU A 321 14.98 25.10 -11.69
CA GLU A 321 15.69 26.39 -11.63
C GLU A 321 15.79 26.95 -10.20
N THR A 322 15.18 26.30 -9.18
CA THR A 322 15.16 26.81 -7.81
C THR A 322 16.13 26.08 -6.88
N VAL A 323 16.90 26.91 -6.17
CA VAL A 323 18.04 26.52 -5.33
C VAL A 323 17.59 25.69 -4.13
N LEU A 324 17.85 24.39 -4.13
CA LEU A 324 17.94 23.61 -2.89
C LEU A 324 19.34 23.82 -2.28
N GLU A 325 19.45 24.77 -1.35
CA GLU A 325 20.61 24.88 -0.46
C GLU A 325 20.66 23.68 0.50
N THR A 326 21.04 22.50 0.01
CA THR A 326 21.58 21.50 0.92
C THR A 326 23.01 21.91 1.22
N LYS A 327 23.23 22.57 2.37
CA LYS A 327 24.56 22.59 2.97
C LYS A 327 25.09 21.14 2.96
N PRO A 328 26.28 20.88 2.40
CA PRO A 328 26.81 19.53 2.37
C PRO A 328 26.89 18.98 3.81
N PRO A 329 26.80 17.66 4.02
CA PRO A 329 27.05 17.08 5.33
C PRO A 329 28.42 17.55 5.80
N ALA A 330 28.43 18.36 6.86
CA ALA A 330 29.65 18.97 7.36
C ALA A 330 30.55 17.85 7.90
N GLY A 331 31.61 17.48 7.16
CA GLY A 331 32.68 16.66 7.72
C GLY A 331 33.45 15.70 6.81
N ASP A 332 33.09 15.50 5.54
CA ASP A 332 33.78 14.49 4.70
C ASP A 332 34.93 15.05 3.84
N GLY A 333 35.12 16.37 3.80
CA GLY A 333 36.19 17.01 3.04
C GLY A 333 36.02 16.90 1.52
N THR A 334 34.88 16.43 1.03
CA THR A 334 34.58 16.36 -0.39
C THR A 334 33.99 17.69 -0.86
N GLY A 335 34.72 18.38 -1.75
CA GLY A 335 34.22 19.59 -2.38
C GLY A 335 33.24 19.20 -3.48
N TYR A 336 31.95 19.50 -3.31
CA TYR A 336 30.97 19.41 -4.39
C TYR A 336 30.84 20.79 -5.04
N THR A 337 30.65 20.82 -6.35
CA THR A 337 30.10 21.98 -7.05
C THR A 337 28.72 21.56 -7.55
N LEU A 338 27.79 22.48 -7.68
CA LEU A 338 26.50 22.22 -8.32
C LEU A 338 26.43 23.16 -9.53
N VAL A 339 26.09 22.62 -10.69
CA VAL A 339 25.97 23.39 -11.93
C VAL A 339 24.53 23.24 -12.42
N PHE A 340 23.87 24.37 -12.61
CA PHE A 340 22.47 24.48 -13.01
C PHE A 340 22.39 25.08 -14.41
N PRO A 341 22.39 24.25 -15.46
CA PRO A 341 22.16 24.70 -16.82
C PRO A 341 20.67 24.82 -17.16
N ASP A 342 20.41 25.57 -18.22
CA ASP A 342 19.10 25.76 -18.86
C ASP A 342 18.61 24.44 -19.51
N GLU A 343 17.29 24.19 -19.53
CA GLU A 343 16.65 22.99 -20.09
C GLU A 343 17.02 22.69 -21.55
N THR A 344 17.56 23.67 -22.28
CA THR A 344 17.96 23.50 -23.69
C THR A 344 19.33 22.84 -23.87
N TRP A 345 20.01 22.48 -22.78
CA TRP A 345 21.38 22.00 -22.86
C TRP A 345 21.48 20.51 -23.22
N HIS A 346 22.28 20.20 -24.24
CA HIS A 346 22.68 18.83 -24.54
C HIS A 346 23.70 18.31 -23.53
N GLU A 347 23.84 16.98 -23.41
CA GLU A 347 24.81 16.31 -22.51
C GLU A 347 26.23 16.89 -22.64
N ASP A 348 26.65 17.21 -23.87
CA ASP A 348 27.95 17.83 -24.15
C ASP A 348 28.08 19.25 -23.57
N GLN A 349 27.00 20.02 -23.53
CA GLN A 349 26.98 21.38 -22.96
C GLN A 349 26.96 21.34 -21.44
N ALA A 350 26.18 20.42 -20.86
CA ALA A 350 26.19 20.17 -19.42
C ALA A 350 27.58 19.72 -18.97
N ALA A 351 28.19 18.76 -19.68
CA ALA A 351 29.57 18.35 -19.48
C ALA A 351 30.54 19.56 -19.54
N GLN A 352 30.44 20.41 -20.56
CA GLN A 352 31.30 21.59 -20.70
C GLN A 352 31.18 22.58 -19.54
N ALA A 353 29.99 22.86 -19.01
CA ALA A 353 29.88 23.73 -17.84
C ALA A 353 30.31 23.06 -16.53
N LEU A 354 30.11 21.75 -16.39
CA LEU A 354 30.68 20.98 -15.28
C LEU A 354 32.21 21.10 -15.28
N PHE A 355 32.84 21.02 -16.45
CA PHE A 355 34.25 21.28 -16.63
C PHE A 355 34.65 22.74 -16.38
N ALA A 356 33.83 23.71 -16.81
CA ALA A 356 34.08 25.13 -16.59
C ALA A 356 33.98 25.51 -15.11
N ALA A 357 33.04 24.93 -14.37
CA ALA A 357 32.89 25.14 -12.93
C ALA A 357 34.03 24.50 -12.11
N GLN A 358 34.69 23.48 -12.67
CA GLN A 358 35.94 22.92 -12.13
C GLN A 358 37.18 23.78 -12.39
N GLN A 359 37.09 24.95 -13.05
CA GLN A 359 38.24 25.84 -13.23
C GLN A 359 38.76 26.36 -11.87
N LEU A 360 39.68 25.59 -11.29
CA LEU A 360 40.42 25.93 -10.09
C LEU A 360 41.40 27.09 -10.39
N PRO A 361 41.79 27.88 -9.37
CA PRO A 361 42.74 28.98 -9.52
C PRO A 361 44.02 28.51 -10.23
N ALA A 362 44.49 29.30 -11.20
CA ALA A 362 45.57 28.98 -12.13
C ALA A 362 46.96 28.79 -11.48
N SER A 363 47.15 27.74 -10.68
CA SER A 363 48.47 27.29 -10.28
C SER A 363 49.04 26.33 -11.34
N LYS A 364 50.18 26.70 -11.93
CA LYS A 364 50.91 25.92 -12.96
C LYS A 364 51.23 24.47 -12.53
N GLU A 365 51.19 24.19 -11.23
CA GLU A 365 51.50 22.90 -10.62
C GLU A 365 50.39 21.85 -10.86
N ARG A 366 49.14 22.27 -11.10
CA ARG A 366 48.00 21.35 -11.29
C ARG A 366 47.76 20.93 -12.73
N ASP A 367 48.45 21.55 -13.69
CA ASP A 367 48.48 21.12 -15.10
C ASP A 367 49.34 19.85 -15.28
N MET A 368 50.10 19.47 -14.25
CA MET A 368 50.96 18.28 -14.23
C MET A 368 50.25 17.02 -13.72
N LEU A 369 48.96 17.09 -13.35
CA LEU A 369 48.19 15.94 -12.86
C LEU A 369 47.42 15.29 -14.01
N ASP A 370 47.50 13.97 -14.10
CA ASP A 370 46.61 13.19 -14.96
C ASP A 370 45.20 13.25 -14.39
N ARG A 371 44.22 13.60 -15.23
CA ARG A 371 42.81 13.67 -14.85
C ARG A 371 42.01 12.65 -15.63
N THR A 372 41.24 11.82 -14.94
CA THR A 372 40.25 10.95 -15.56
C THR A 372 38.87 11.36 -15.09
N HIS A 373 37.99 11.59 -16.05
CA HIS A 373 36.61 12.00 -15.81
C HIS A 373 35.68 10.84 -16.17
N VAL A 374 34.76 10.50 -15.26
CA VAL A 374 33.76 9.46 -15.47
C VAL A 374 32.40 10.09 -15.23
N PHE A 375 31.54 10.05 -16.25
CA PHE A 375 30.14 10.38 -16.11
C PHE A 375 29.37 9.13 -15.67
N MET A 376 28.59 9.25 -14.61
CA MET A 376 27.72 8.19 -14.13
C MET A 376 26.28 8.70 -14.14
N PRO A 377 25.35 8.04 -14.86
CA PRO A 377 23.94 8.33 -14.71
C PRO A 377 23.48 7.78 -13.35
N HIS A 378 23.00 8.67 -12.51
CA HIS A 378 22.30 8.36 -11.28
C HIS A 378 20.82 8.63 -11.46
N TRP A 379 19.99 7.71 -11.03
CA TRP A 379 18.55 7.96 -10.92
C TRP A 379 18.27 8.25 -9.46
N ARG A 380 17.89 9.49 -9.15
CA ARG A 380 17.35 9.81 -7.83
C ARG A 380 15.90 9.36 -7.83
N ARG A 381 15.48 8.80 -6.70
CA ARG A 381 14.06 8.55 -6.43
C ARG A 381 13.60 9.71 -5.54
N ARG A 382 13.06 10.79 -6.09
CA ARG A 382 12.22 11.68 -5.28
C ARG A 382 10.96 10.93 -4.88
N ALA A 383 10.40 11.38 -3.77
CA ALA A 383 9.21 10.79 -3.21
C ALA A 383 8.03 11.04 -4.17
N PHE A 384 7.34 9.97 -4.55
CA PHE A 384 6.03 10.08 -5.17
C PHE A 384 5.08 10.80 -4.19
N PRO A 385 4.27 11.80 -4.62
CA PRO A 385 3.44 12.62 -3.75
C PRO A 385 2.21 11.84 -3.27
N TRP A 386 2.42 10.90 -2.35
CA TRP A 386 1.35 10.10 -1.78
C TRP A 386 0.25 10.95 -1.13
N SER A 387 0.60 12.11 -0.59
CA SER A 387 -0.35 13.11 -0.10
C SER A 387 -1.34 13.55 -1.18
N ALA A 388 -0.90 13.83 -2.40
CA ALA A 388 -1.78 14.22 -3.50
C ALA A 388 -2.69 13.06 -3.93
N VAL A 389 -2.18 11.83 -3.95
CA VAL A 389 -2.99 10.63 -4.18
C VAL A 389 -4.07 10.46 -3.11
N TYR A 390 -3.71 10.64 -1.84
CA TYR A 390 -4.65 10.56 -0.74
C TYR A 390 -5.68 11.71 -0.77
N SER A 391 -5.28 12.93 -1.11
CA SER A 391 -6.23 14.04 -1.33
C SER A 391 -7.21 13.71 -2.47
N ALA A 392 -6.69 13.25 -3.61
CA ALA A 392 -7.51 12.89 -4.77
C ALA A 392 -8.47 11.74 -4.45
N LEU A 393 -8.04 10.74 -3.68
CA LEU A 393 -8.92 9.67 -3.23
C LEU A 393 -9.98 10.20 -2.26
N ALA A 394 -9.64 11.13 -1.36
CA ALA A 394 -10.58 11.68 -0.37
C ALA A 394 -11.73 12.44 -1.03
N GLU A 395 -11.45 13.09 -2.15
CA GLU A 395 -12.44 13.81 -2.96
C GLU A 395 -13.43 12.89 -3.68
N MET A 396 -13.11 11.61 -3.86
CA MET A 396 -14.00 10.68 -4.59
C MET A 396 -15.29 10.34 -3.84
N GLY A 397 -15.36 10.64 -2.54
CA GLY A 397 -16.48 10.25 -1.68
C GLY A 397 -16.56 8.73 -1.51
N ASN A 398 -17.20 8.21 -0.45
CA ASN A 398 -17.19 6.77 -0.14
C ASN A 398 -15.79 6.13 -0.12
N SER A 399 -14.79 6.95 0.14
CA SER A 399 -13.41 6.61 0.39
C SER A 399 -13.13 6.97 1.84
N TRP A 400 -12.48 6.07 2.55
CA TRP A 400 -11.94 6.39 3.85
C TRP A 400 -10.43 6.44 3.73
N ILE A 401 -9.85 7.55 4.15
CA ILE A 401 -8.41 7.77 4.18
C ILE A 401 -8.11 8.37 5.53
N ALA A 402 -7.03 7.89 6.16
CA ALA A 402 -6.55 8.50 7.37
C ALA A 402 -6.20 9.96 7.03
N GLN A 403 -7.01 10.92 7.48
CA GLN A 403 -6.57 12.30 7.50
C GLN A 403 -5.29 12.32 8.32
N ASN A 404 -4.18 12.77 7.72
CA ASN A 404 -2.88 12.77 8.35
C ASN A 404 -3.00 13.29 9.78
N HIS A 405 -2.60 12.48 10.74
CA HIS A 405 -2.18 12.96 12.05
C HIS A 405 -0.90 13.77 11.83
N GLU A 406 -1.03 15.02 11.36
CA GLU A 406 0.09 15.98 11.43
C GLU A 406 0.38 16.40 12.88
N ASN A 407 -0.37 15.89 13.87
CA ASN A 407 -0.34 16.31 15.27
C ASN A 407 0.00 15.20 16.29
N SER A 408 0.60 14.06 15.89
CA SER A 408 1.12 13.05 16.84
C SER A 408 2.63 13.08 16.98
#